data_AF-A0A662CSB9-F1
#
_entry.id   AF-A0A662CSB9-F1
#
_cell.length_a   1.000
_cell.length_b   1.000
_cell.length_c   1.000
_cell.angle_alpha   90.00
_cell.angle_beta   90.00
_cell.angle_gamma   90.00
#
_symmetry.space_group_name_H-M   'P 1'
#
loop_
_entity.id
_entity.type
_entity.pdbx_description
1 polymer ?
#
loop_
_entity_poly.entity_id
_entity_poly.type
_entity_poly.pdbx_seq_one_letter_code
_entity_poly.pdbx_strand_id
1 'polypeptide(L)'
;MAKKLLAIQMPQGHWAMSLLGQEFYPGPETSGSSFFVYGLAWGINRGVLDKATYIDAVKRGWNAMAGYVTEEGMLGYVQPIGGGPGMAWADKSEVYGTGAFLSAGSEVYTLFGGE
;
A
#
# COMPACT_ATOMS: atom_id res chain seq x y z
N MET A 1 -12.14 10.23 1.29
CA MET A 1 -10.81 9.76 0.82
C MET A 1 -10.87 8.35 0.24
N ALA A 2 -11.25 7.31 1.01
CA ALA A 2 -11.23 5.90 0.60
C ALA A 2 -11.84 5.60 -0.79
N LYS A 3 -13.04 6.11 -1.09
CA LYS A 3 -13.68 5.91 -2.41
C LYS A 3 -12.82 6.37 -3.59
N LYS A 4 -12.07 7.47 -3.45
CA LYS A 4 -11.21 7.97 -4.54
C LYS A 4 -9.99 7.08 -4.73
N LEU A 5 -9.44 6.50 -3.65
CA LEU A 5 -8.31 5.57 -3.72
C LEU A 5 -8.62 4.33 -4.56
N LEU A 6 -9.85 3.81 -4.50
CA LEU A 6 -10.30 2.70 -5.36
C LEU A 6 -10.17 3.04 -6.85
N ALA A 7 -10.58 4.25 -7.23
CA ALA A 7 -10.62 4.68 -8.62
C ALA A 7 -9.24 4.98 -9.22
N ILE A 8 -8.21 5.07 -8.37
CA ILE A 8 -6.86 5.47 -8.76
C ILE A 8 -5.80 4.46 -8.29
N GLN A 9 -6.21 3.26 -7.88
CA GLN A 9 -5.27 2.16 -7.63
C GLN A 9 -4.71 1.68 -8.97
N MET A 10 -3.39 1.50 -9.05
CA MET A 10 -2.72 1.01 -10.25
C MET A 10 -3.15 -0.43 -10.54
N PRO A 11 -3.11 -0.88 -11.81
CA PRO A 11 -3.41 -2.27 -12.17
C PRO A 11 -2.58 -3.30 -11.40
N GLN A 12 -1.35 -2.94 -11.04
CA GLN A 12 -0.43 -3.78 -10.27
C GLN A 12 -0.77 -3.84 -8.77
N GLY A 13 -1.70 -3.01 -8.28
CA GLY A 13 -2.20 -3.01 -6.91
C GLY A 13 -1.63 -1.91 -6.01
N HIS A 14 -0.49 -1.31 -6.35
CA HIS A 14 0.05 -0.15 -5.63
C HIS A 14 -0.68 1.16 -5.99
N TRP A 15 -0.32 2.22 -5.30
CA TRP A 15 -0.63 3.60 -5.68
C TRP A 15 0.64 4.31 -6.11
N ALA A 16 0.57 5.05 -7.20
CA ALA A 16 1.70 5.84 -7.71
C ALA A 16 2.05 7.00 -6.77
N MET A 17 3.31 7.44 -6.80
CA MET A 17 3.79 8.59 -6.01
C MET A 17 2.97 9.85 -6.25
N SER A 18 2.62 10.10 -7.52
CA SER A 18 1.62 11.10 -7.89
C SER A 18 0.29 10.41 -8.13
N LEU A 19 -0.62 10.52 -7.16
CA LEU A 19 -1.92 9.85 -7.19
C LEU A 19 -2.76 10.17 -8.43
N LEU A 20 -2.63 11.38 -8.98
CA LEU A 20 -3.38 11.85 -10.15
C LEU A 20 -2.52 12.07 -11.40
N GLY A 21 -1.19 11.96 -11.29
CA GLY A 21 -0.24 12.03 -12.39
C GLY A 21 0.54 10.73 -12.52
N GLN A 22 -0.19 9.61 -12.56
CA GLN A 22 0.35 8.26 -12.48
C GLN A 22 1.20 7.91 -13.69
N GLU A 23 0.88 8.49 -14.85
CA GLU A 23 1.61 8.35 -16.09
C GLU A 23 3.06 8.88 -15.99
N PHE A 24 3.30 9.85 -15.11
CA PHE A 24 4.63 10.40 -14.85
C PHE A 24 5.42 9.58 -13.82
N TYR A 25 4.71 8.83 -12.96
CA TYR A 25 5.30 8.04 -11.87
C TYR A 25 4.68 6.64 -11.81
N PRO A 26 4.81 5.81 -12.87
CA PRO A 26 4.11 4.53 -12.95
C PRO A 26 4.73 3.46 -12.03
N GLY A 27 5.96 3.71 -11.57
CA GLY A 27 6.69 2.81 -10.69
C GLY A 27 6.01 2.63 -9.33
N PRO A 28 6.30 1.52 -8.64
CA PRO A 28 5.77 1.28 -7.31
C PRO A 28 6.34 2.26 -6.28
N GLU A 29 5.49 2.59 -5.31
CA GLU A 29 5.86 3.27 -4.07
C GLU A 29 5.16 2.53 -2.92
N THR A 30 5.93 1.99 -1.97
CA THR A 30 5.42 1.01 -1.02
C THR A 30 4.95 1.58 0.30
N SER A 31 5.47 2.73 0.75
CA SER A 31 5.09 3.28 2.06
C SER A 31 3.69 3.89 2.05
N GLY A 32 3.38 4.76 1.07
CA GLY A 32 2.06 5.34 0.89
C GLY A 32 1.02 4.28 0.54
N SER A 33 1.36 3.36 -0.35
CA SER A 33 0.51 2.20 -0.67
C SER A 33 0.21 1.36 0.58
N SER A 34 1.19 1.10 1.43
CA SER A 34 0.99 0.36 2.69
C SER A 34 0.05 1.11 3.64
N PHE A 35 0.18 2.44 3.78
CA PHE A 35 -0.78 3.22 4.57
C PHE A 35 -2.21 3.15 4.03
N PHE A 36 -2.39 3.13 2.70
CA PHE A 36 -3.70 2.96 2.11
C PHE A 36 -4.27 1.56 2.37
N VAL A 37 -3.46 0.51 2.23
CA VAL A 37 -3.86 -0.86 2.57
C VAL A 37 -4.29 -0.94 4.04
N TYR A 38 -3.48 -0.39 4.96
CA TYR A 38 -3.82 -0.32 6.38
C TYR A 38 -5.17 0.37 6.61
N GLY A 39 -5.34 1.61 6.14
CA GLY A 39 -6.56 2.37 6.40
C GLY A 39 -7.82 1.74 5.79
N LEU A 40 -7.69 1.11 4.61
CA LEU A 40 -8.79 0.39 3.97
C LEU A 40 -9.13 -0.89 4.73
N ALA A 41 -8.15 -1.70 5.10
CA ALA A 41 -8.35 -2.94 5.87
C ALA A 41 -8.94 -2.65 7.25
N TRP A 42 -8.35 -1.70 7.98
CA TRP A 42 -8.85 -1.22 9.26
C TRP A 42 -10.29 -0.73 9.15
N GLY A 43 -10.59 0.08 8.12
CA GLY A 43 -11.93 0.60 7.90
C GLY A 43 -12.98 -0.49 7.71
N ILE A 44 -12.62 -1.59 7.03
CA ILE A 44 -13.49 -2.78 6.91
C ILE A 44 -13.61 -3.48 8.27
N ASN A 45 -12.50 -3.74 8.96
CA ASN A 45 -12.48 -4.43 10.26
C ASN A 45 -13.32 -3.71 11.32
N ARG A 46 -13.40 -2.37 11.26
CA ARG A 46 -14.21 -1.56 12.18
C ARG A 46 -15.63 -1.28 11.70
N GLY A 47 -16.04 -1.82 10.56
CA GLY A 47 -17.38 -1.59 10.00
C GLY A 47 -17.63 -0.17 9.51
N VAL A 48 -16.57 0.63 9.31
CA VAL A 48 -16.64 2.00 8.76
C VAL A 48 -16.74 1.97 7.23
N LEU A 49 -16.10 0.98 6.61
CA LEU A 49 -16.10 0.76 5.16
C LEU A 49 -16.82 -0.56 4.82
N ASP A 50 -17.65 -0.53 3.80
CA ASP A 50 -18.35 -1.73 3.31
C ASP A 50 -17.36 -2.77 2.77
N LYS A 51 -17.39 -3.98 3.31
CA LYS A 51 -16.45 -5.05 2.92
C LYS A 51 -16.52 -5.36 1.43
N ALA A 52 -17.73 -5.49 0.87
CA ALA A 52 -17.91 -5.88 -0.52
C ALA A 52 -17.32 -4.84 -1.50
N THR A 53 -17.37 -3.56 -1.13
CA THR A 53 -16.84 -2.46 -1.94
C THR A 53 -15.31 -2.37 -1.91
N TYR A 54 -14.67 -2.63 -0.76
CA TYR A 54 -13.26 -2.28 -0.55
C TYR A 54 -12.30 -3.48 -0.49
N ILE A 55 -12.80 -4.70 -0.26
CA ILE A 55 -11.94 -5.86 0.00
C ILE A 55 -10.98 -6.19 -1.15
N ASP A 56 -11.40 -6.04 -2.40
CA ASP A 56 -10.54 -6.39 -3.54
C ASP A 56 -9.38 -5.42 -3.71
N ALA A 57 -9.58 -4.14 -3.38
CA ALA A 57 -8.49 -3.17 -3.39
C ALA A 57 -7.47 -3.46 -2.28
N VAL A 58 -7.93 -3.87 -1.09
CA VAL A 58 -7.05 -4.31 0.01
C VAL A 58 -6.23 -5.53 -0.42
N LYS A 59 -6.86 -6.56 -1.00
CA LYS A 59 -6.17 -7.77 -1.46
C LYS A 59 -5.08 -7.46 -2.49
N ARG A 60 -5.42 -6.69 -3.53
CA ARG A 60 -4.45 -6.33 -4.58
C ARG A 60 -3.31 -5.49 -4.01
N GLY A 61 -3.62 -4.53 -3.14
CA GLY A 61 -2.62 -3.70 -2.49
C GLY A 61 -1.67 -4.53 -1.62
N TRP A 62 -2.20 -5.40 -0.78
CA TRP A 62 -1.40 -6.30 0.05
C TRP A 62 -0.48 -7.20 -0.79
N ASN A 63 -1.03 -7.87 -1.81
CA ASN A 63 -0.25 -8.76 -2.68
C ASN A 63 0.87 -7.99 -3.41
N ALA A 64 0.61 -6.75 -3.83
CA ALA A 64 1.64 -5.89 -4.42
C ALA A 64 2.76 -5.58 -3.41
N MET A 65 2.41 -5.11 -2.21
CA MET A 65 3.40 -4.74 -1.19
C MET A 65 4.24 -5.95 -0.74
N ALA A 66 3.59 -7.08 -0.49
CA ALA A 66 4.28 -8.32 -0.12
C ALA A 66 5.23 -8.81 -1.23
N GLY A 67 4.86 -8.60 -2.50
CA GLY A 67 5.72 -8.92 -3.65
C GLY A 67 6.95 -8.00 -3.81
N TYR A 68 7.03 -6.90 -3.06
CA TYR A 68 8.18 -5.99 -3.05
C TYR A 68 9.09 -6.19 -1.82
N VAL A 69 8.85 -7.22 -1.02
CA VAL A 69 9.76 -7.64 0.05
C VAL A 69 10.85 -8.54 -0.55
N THR A 70 12.12 -8.23 -0.30
CA THR A 70 13.25 -9.04 -0.78
C THR A 70 13.36 -10.36 -0.01
N GLU A 71 14.21 -11.28 -0.47
CA GLU A 71 14.45 -12.56 0.21
C GLU A 71 15.00 -12.36 1.63
N GLU A 72 15.73 -11.27 1.87
CA GLU A 72 16.28 -10.88 3.18
C GLU A 72 15.26 -10.14 4.07
N GLY A 73 14.03 -9.93 3.59
CA GLY A 73 12.95 -9.30 4.35
C GLY A 73 12.92 -7.76 4.27
N MET A 74 13.73 -7.14 3.42
CA MET A 74 13.67 -5.68 3.22
C MET A 74 12.46 -5.32 2.35
N LEU A 75 11.66 -4.33 2.77
CA LEU A 75 10.65 -3.74 1.91
C LEU A 75 11.32 -2.74 0.94
N GLY A 76 11.38 -3.10 -0.35
CA GLY A 76 11.88 -2.21 -1.40
C GLY A 76 10.88 -1.12 -1.79
N TYR A 77 11.31 -0.25 -2.71
CA TYR A 77 10.49 0.81 -3.31
C TYR A 77 9.86 1.79 -2.30
N VAL A 78 10.51 1.99 -1.16
CA VAL A 78 10.11 3.07 -0.24
C VAL A 78 10.69 4.37 -0.78
N GLN A 79 9.83 5.35 -1.06
CA GLN A 79 10.30 6.67 -1.46
C GLN A 79 11.02 7.34 -0.28
N PRO A 80 12.23 7.90 -0.46
CA PRO A 80 12.94 8.62 0.59
C PRO A 80 12.25 9.94 0.93
N ILE A 81 12.64 10.53 2.07
CA ILE A 81 12.11 11.82 2.55
C ILE A 81 12.25 12.90 1.48
N GLY A 82 11.16 13.61 1.18
CA GLY A 82 11.11 14.66 0.17
C GLY A 82 9.83 15.49 0.22
N GLY A 83 9.77 16.55 -0.56
CA GLY A 83 8.64 17.49 -0.61
C GLY A 83 7.57 17.20 -1.67
N GLY A 84 7.71 16.12 -2.45
CA GLY A 84 6.79 15.76 -3.53
C GLY A 84 7.11 14.41 -4.19
N PRO A 85 6.36 14.02 -5.23
CA PRO A 85 6.58 12.77 -5.96
C PRO A 85 8.01 12.69 -6.54
N GLY A 86 8.65 11.53 -6.37
CA GLY A 86 10.07 11.35 -6.69
C GLY A 86 10.37 10.00 -7.33
N MET A 87 11.43 9.35 -6.85
CA MET A 87 11.85 8.03 -7.32
C MET A 87 11.93 7.06 -6.14
N ALA A 88 11.70 5.79 -6.42
CA ALA A 88 11.90 4.69 -5.50
C ALA A 88 12.58 3.54 -6.24
N TRP A 89 13.29 2.69 -5.49
CA TRP A 89 14.15 1.66 -6.05
C TRP A 89 13.95 0.35 -5.29
N ALA A 90 14.10 -0.77 -5.99
CA ALA A 90 13.91 -2.10 -5.42
C ALA A 90 14.85 -2.39 -4.23
N ASP A 91 16.04 -1.80 -4.25
CA ASP A 91 17.13 -2.00 -3.28
C ASP A 91 17.18 -0.92 -2.19
N LYS A 92 16.17 -0.04 -2.12
CA LYS A 92 16.11 1.04 -1.12
C LYS A 92 14.85 0.96 -0.27
N SER A 93 15.05 1.23 1.01
CA SER A 93 14.01 1.21 2.03
C SER A 93 14.18 2.38 3.00
N GLU A 94 13.17 2.61 3.83
CA GLU A 94 13.18 3.54 4.96
C GLU A 94 12.37 2.97 6.12
N VAL A 95 12.75 3.31 7.35
CA VAL A 95 12.15 2.74 8.57
C VAL A 95 10.64 2.97 8.68
N TYR A 96 10.16 4.11 8.19
CA TYR A 96 8.72 4.41 8.16
C TYR A 96 7.95 3.56 7.16
N GLY A 97 8.59 3.15 6.07
CA GLY A 97 8.00 2.23 5.09
C GLY A 97 7.75 0.86 5.71
N THR A 98 8.75 0.34 6.43
CA THR A 98 8.60 -0.90 7.22
C THR A 98 7.48 -0.79 8.25
N GLY A 99 7.40 0.33 8.98
CA GLY A 99 6.30 0.56 9.93
C GLY A 99 4.92 0.58 9.28
N ALA A 100 4.80 1.24 8.12
CA ALA A 100 3.56 1.27 7.34
C ALA A 100 3.15 -0.14 6.86
N PHE A 101 4.12 -0.91 6.35
CA PHE A 101 3.91 -2.26 5.85
C PHE A 101 3.48 -3.23 6.96
N LEU A 102 4.14 -3.20 8.12
CA LEU A 102 3.76 -4.04 9.26
C LEU A 102 2.36 -3.69 9.79
N SER A 103 2.02 -2.40 9.82
CA SER A 103 0.66 -1.94 10.19
C SER A 103 -0.38 -2.46 9.19
N ALA A 104 -0.09 -2.38 7.89
CA ALA A 104 -0.96 -2.93 6.86
C ALA A 104 -1.14 -4.44 7.03
N GLY A 105 -0.05 -5.17 7.25
CA GLY A 105 -0.05 -6.61 7.46
C GLY A 105 -0.90 -7.03 8.65
N SER A 106 -0.85 -6.31 9.78
CA SER A 106 -1.67 -6.66 10.95
C SER A 106 -3.17 -6.55 10.68
N GLU A 107 -3.63 -5.51 10.00
CA GLU A 107 -5.05 -5.34 9.69
C GLU A 107 -5.52 -6.29 8.59
N VAL A 108 -4.66 -6.59 7.60
CA VAL A 108 -4.93 -7.59 6.58
C VAL A 108 -5.05 -8.98 7.20
N TYR A 109 -4.14 -9.33 8.12
CA TYR A 109 -4.17 -10.61 8.85
C TYR A 109 -5.51 -10.80 9.57
N THR A 110 -5.94 -9.81 10.36
CA THR A 110 -7.25 -9.82 11.02
C THR A 110 -8.41 -9.89 10.03
N LEU A 111 -8.37 -9.11 8.93
CA LEU A 111 -9.45 -9.06 7.94
C LEU A 111 -9.71 -10.41 7.26
N PHE A 112 -8.66 -11.21 7.08
CA PHE A 112 -8.72 -12.54 6.46
C PHE A 112 -8.78 -13.69 7.46
N GLY A 113 -9.01 -13.41 8.74
CA GLY A 113 -9.25 -14.42 9.76
C GLY A 113 -8.00 -15.14 10.25
N GLY A 114 -6.85 -14.47 10.21
CA GLY A 114 -5.66 -14.94 10.92
C GLY A 114 -5.90 -14.92 12.43
N GLU A 115 -5.48 -16.00 13.11
CA GLU A 115 -5.60 -16.21 14.57
C GLU A 115 -4.36 -15.74 15.35
#